data_AF-A0A965DW66-F1
#
_entry.id   AF-A0A965DW66-F1
#
_cell.length_a   1.000
_cell.length_b   1.000
_cell.length_c   1.000
_cell.angle_alpha   90.00
_cell.angle_beta   90.00
_cell.angle_gamma   90.00
#
_symmetry.space_group_name_H-M   'P 1'
#
loop_
_entity.id
_entity.type
_entity.pdbx_description
1 polymer ?
#
loop_
_entity_poly.entity_id
_entity_poly.type
_entity_poly.pdbx_seq_one_letter_code
_entity_poly.pdbx_strand_id
1 'polypeptide(L)'
;DAELSATFSEFENCELVTGHNELGYFAQQYGCEVIAAILPSASTSAEESAGAVEFVIDVVRTHGTDVIFPSLGSSMAVAKRVAETTGARIVEVNTHYLDGVTTYVDFIESLGNTIAAGLRG
;
A
#
# COMPACT_ATOMS: atom_id res chain seq x y z
N ASP A 1 4.12 18.60 -0.52
CA ASP A 1 5.58 18.64 -0.64
C ASP A 1 5.94 18.69 -2.13
N ALA A 2 6.82 19.59 -2.57
CA ALA A 2 7.07 19.78 -4.01
C ALA A 2 7.89 18.66 -4.64
N GLU A 3 8.77 18.03 -3.85
CA GLU A 3 9.64 16.94 -4.31
C GLU A 3 8.83 15.65 -4.49
N LEU A 4 7.97 15.32 -3.53
CA LEU A 4 7.04 14.20 -3.68
C LEU A 4 6.04 14.44 -4.82
N SER A 5 5.50 15.65 -4.96
CA SER A 5 4.62 15.96 -6.10
C SER A 5 5.32 15.76 -7.44
N ALA A 6 6.59 16.15 -7.57
CA ALA A 6 7.36 15.91 -8.79
C ALA A 6 7.58 14.40 -9.00
N THR A 7 7.97 13.67 -7.96
CA THR A 7 8.18 12.21 -8.01
C THR A 7 6.92 11.48 -8.48
N PHE A 8 5.76 11.77 -7.89
CA PHE A 8 4.52 11.06 -8.21
C PHE A 8 3.94 11.46 -9.58
N SER A 9 4.31 12.65 -10.11
CA SER A 9 3.92 13.06 -11.46
C SER A 9 4.59 12.25 -12.59
N GLU A 10 5.61 11.44 -12.26
CA GLU A 10 6.27 10.54 -13.22
C GLU A 10 5.45 9.29 -13.53
N PHE A 11 4.49 8.92 -12.68
CA PHE A 11 3.65 7.74 -12.89
C PHE A 11 2.44 8.10 -13.75
N GLU A 12 2.30 7.47 -14.92
CA GLU A 12 1.10 7.63 -15.77
C GLU A 12 -0.16 7.15 -15.04
N ASN A 13 -0.05 6.06 -14.28
CA ASN A 13 -1.08 5.55 -13.37
C ASN A 13 -0.44 5.21 -12.03
N CYS A 14 -0.90 5.84 -10.94
CA CYS A 14 -0.45 5.55 -9.58
C CYS A 14 -1.58 4.86 -8.81
N GLU A 15 -1.57 3.53 -8.79
CA GLU A 15 -2.57 2.72 -8.10
C GLU A 15 -1.94 1.98 -6.92
N LEU A 16 -2.61 2.01 -5.77
CA LEU A 16 -2.09 1.52 -4.51
C LEU A 16 -2.99 0.42 -3.96
N VAL A 17 -2.39 -0.74 -3.70
CA VAL A 17 -3.00 -1.78 -2.86
C VAL A 17 -2.38 -1.66 -1.46
N THR A 18 -3.17 -1.27 -0.47
CA THR A 18 -2.65 -0.81 0.83
C THR A 18 -2.91 -1.77 1.97
N GLY A 19 -2.33 -1.48 3.14
CA GLY A 19 -2.48 -2.23 4.36
C GLY A 19 -3.79 -2.01 5.12
N HIS A 20 -4.43 -0.86 4.96
CA HIS A 20 -5.84 -0.59 5.23
C HIS A 20 -6.17 0.79 4.63
N ASN A 21 -7.33 1.38 4.95
CA ASN A 21 -7.78 2.67 4.41
C ASN A 21 -7.02 3.88 5.03
N GLU A 22 -5.69 3.85 5.03
CA GLU A 22 -4.81 4.86 5.65
C GLU A 22 -4.22 5.89 4.67
N LEU A 23 -4.04 5.51 3.40
CA LEU A 23 -3.37 6.35 2.41
C LEU A 23 -4.33 7.21 1.57
N GLY A 24 -5.62 7.30 1.89
CA GLY A 24 -6.59 8.02 1.06
C GLY A 24 -6.24 9.51 0.84
N TYR A 25 -5.85 10.23 1.90
CA TYR A 25 -5.42 11.64 1.76
C TYR A 25 -4.07 11.76 1.05
N PHE A 26 -3.13 10.85 1.32
CA PHE A 26 -1.85 10.80 0.63
C PHE A 26 -2.07 10.61 -0.88
N ALA A 27 -2.90 9.63 -1.24
CA ALA A 27 -3.21 9.29 -2.61
C ALA A 27 -3.87 10.48 -3.33
N GLN A 28 -4.89 11.09 -2.72
CA GLN A 28 -5.51 12.31 -3.25
C GLN A 28 -4.49 13.46 -3.44
N GLN A 29 -3.60 13.67 -2.48
CA GLN A 29 -2.62 14.76 -2.51
C GLN A 29 -1.60 14.60 -3.64
N TYR A 30 -1.23 13.37 -3.99
CA TYR A 30 -0.17 13.06 -4.96
C TYR A 30 -0.68 12.48 -6.28
N GLY A 31 -2.00 12.43 -6.50
CA GLY A 31 -2.59 11.95 -7.75
C GLY A 31 -2.61 10.42 -7.89
N CYS A 32 -2.56 9.70 -6.79
CA CYS A 32 -2.73 8.26 -6.74
C CYS A 32 -4.15 7.85 -6.37
N GLU A 33 -4.47 6.58 -6.59
CA GLU A 33 -5.74 5.95 -6.22
C GLU A 33 -5.48 4.71 -5.35
N VAL A 34 -6.21 4.57 -4.24
CA VAL A 34 -6.21 3.33 -3.47
C VAL A 34 -7.26 2.40 -4.06
N ILE A 35 -6.83 1.37 -4.78
CA ILE A 35 -7.72 0.46 -5.51
C ILE A 35 -8.15 -0.75 -4.69
N ALA A 36 -7.37 -1.13 -3.66
CA ALA A 36 -7.72 -2.18 -2.71
C ALA A 36 -6.97 -2.01 -1.39
N ALA A 37 -7.46 -2.66 -0.34
CA ALA A 37 -6.85 -2.65 0.98
C ALA A 37 -6.89 -4.04 1.64
N ILE A 38 -5.78 -4.44 2.25
CA ILE A 38 -5.62 -5.66 3.05
C ILE A 38 -6.26 -5.40 4.40
N LEU A 39 -7.54 -5.71 4.58
CA LEU A 39 -8.28 -5.31 5.79
C LEU A 39 -7.57 -5.70 7.13
N PRO A 40 -7.80 -4.93 8.22
CA PRO A 40 -7.17 -5.18 9.51
C PRO A 40 -7.44 -6.58 10.07
N SER A 41 -6.47 -7.13 10.80
CA SER A 41 -6.54 -8.45 11.46
C SER A 41 -7.51 -8.54 12.68
N ALA A 42 -8.37 -7.54 12.90
CA ALA A 42 -9.05 -7.29 14.18
C ALA A 42 -10.24 -8.23 14.51
N SER A 43 -10.50 -9.29 13.77
CA SER A 43 -11.55 -10.27 14.11
C SER A 43 -11.11 -11.71 13.84
N THR A 44 -11.10 -12.53 14.89
CA THR A 44 -10.72 -13.96 14.91
C THR A 44 -11.83 -14.91 14.41
N SER A 45 -12.91 -14.40 13.85
CA SER A 45 -14.10 -15.19 13.51
C SER A 45 -14.13 -15.51 12.01
N ALA A 46 -13.52 -16.65 11.67
CA ALA A 46 -13.22 -17.18 10.33
C ALA A 46 -12.05 -16.44 9.66
N GLU A 47 -10.96 -17.16 9.33
CA GLU A 47 -9.81 -16.67 8.55
C GLU A 47 -10.25 -15.60 7.55
N GLU A 48 -9.69 -14.38 7.65
CA GLU A 48 -9.53 -13.43 6.53
C GLU A 48 -10.28 -13.89 5.28
N SER A 49 -11.60 -13.65 5.24
CA SER A 49 -12.52 -14.48 4.43
C SER A 49 -11.93 -14.76 3.06
N ALA A 50 -11.91 -16.00 2.57
CA ALA A 50 -11.32 -16.31 1.26
C ALA A 50 -11.78 -15.30 0.18
N GLY A 51 -13.00 -14.78 0.27
CA GLY A 51 -13.50 -13.69 -0.59
C GLY A 51 -12.75 -12.35 -0.49
N ALA A 52 -12.24 -11.95 0.68
CA ALA A 52 -11.41 -10.76 0.83
C ALA A 52 -10.02 -10.94 0.19
N VAL A 53 -9.41 -12.12 0.34
CA VAL A 53 -8.14 -12.44 -0.31
C VAL A 53 -8.31 -12.51 -1.83
N GLU A 54 -9.34 -13.21 -2.30
CA GLU A 54 -9.69 -13.30 -3.72
C GLU A 54 -10.01 -11.93 -4.31
N PHE A 55 -10.72 -11.05 -3.59
CA PHE A 55 -10.96 -9.69 -4.03
C PHE A 55 -9.65 -8.92 -4.29
N VAL A 56 -8.69 -8.98 -3.37
CA VAL A 56 -7.40 -8.29 -3.58
C VAL A 56 -6.62 -8.92 -4.73
N ILE A 57 -6.64 -10.26 -4.88
CA ILE A 57 -6.03 -10.95 -6.01
C ILE A 57 -6.65 -10.49 -7.34
N ASP A 58 -7.98 -10.39 -7.40
CA ASP A 58 -8.70 -9.96 -8.60
C ASP A 58 -8.37 -8.51 -8.96
N VAL A 59 -8.31 -7.61 -7.96
CA VAL A 59 -7.91 -6.21 -8.18
C VAL A 59 -6.47 -6.14 -8.70
N VAL A 60 -5.53 -6.84 -8.06
CA VAL A 60 -4.12 -6.89 -8.48
C VAL A 60 -3.99 -7.36 -9.93
N ARG A 61 -4.72 -8.41 -10.32
CA ARG A 61 -4.70 -8.94 -11.70
C ARG A 61 -5.39 -8.03 -12.71
N THR A 62 -6.51 -7.41 -12.34
CA THR A 62 -7.32 -6.58 -13.23
C THR A 62 -6.61 -5.26 -13.54
N HIS A 63 -5.98 -4.67 -12.53
CA HIS A 63 -5.25 -3.41 -12.66
C HIS A 63 -3.80 -3.61 -13.10
N GLY A 64 -3.26 -4.84 -12.97
CA GLY A 64 -1.89 -5.15 -13.36
C GLY A 64 -0.84 -4.57 -12.42
N THR A 65 -1.23 -4.17 -11.21
CA THR A 65 -0.29 -3.72 -10.17
C THR A 65 0.61 -4.87 -9.75
N ASP A 66 1.89 -4.61 -9.53
CA ASP A 66 2.88 -5.62 -9.16
C ASP A 66 3.42 -5.45 -7.73
N VAL A 67 2.78 -4.60 -6.93
CA VAL A 67 3.20 -4.29 -5.56
C VAL A 67 2.00 -4.10 -4.62
N ILE A 68 2.14 -4.59 -3.39
CA ILE A 68 1.21 -4.34 -2.29
C ILE A 68 1.95 -3.70 -1.11
N PHE A 69 1.29 -2.78 -0.43
CA PHE A 69 1.84 -1.93 0.64
C PHE A 69 1.20 -2.19 2.00
N PRO A 70 1.45 -3.35 2.64
CA PRO A 70 0.98 -3.59 4.00
C PRO A 70 1.62 -2.62 4.99
N SER A 71 0.89 -2.33 6.06
CA SER A 71 1.32 -1.44 7.14
C SER A 71 1.12 -2.11 8.49
N LEU A 72 1.46 -1.41 9.58
CA LEU A 72 1.22 -1.89 10.93
C LEU A 72 -0.28 -2.15 11.14
N GLY A 73 -0.64 -3.39 11.51
CA GLY A 73 -2.03 -3.80 11.74
C GLY A 73 -2.68 -4.56 10.58
N SER A 74 -2.07 -4.52 9.39
CA SER A 74 -2.44 -5.37 8.26
C SER A 74 -2.18 -6.85 8.52
N SER A 75 -2.94 -7.72 7.88
CA SER A 75 -2.58 -9.14 7.85
C SER A 75 -1.43 -9.41 6.87
N MET A 76 -0.28 -9.76 7.43
CA MET A 76 0.85 -10.27 6.65
C MET A 76 0.56 -11.65 6.04
N ALA A 77 -0.37 -12.42 6.59
CA ALA A 77 -0.78 -13.71 6.03
C ALA A 77 -1.53 -13.50 4.70
N VAL A 78 -2.50 -12.57 4.66
CA VAL A 78 -3.17 -12.17 3.41
C VAL A 78 -2.16 -11.61 2.41
N ALA A 79 -1.30 -10.69 2.83
CA ALA A 79 -0.32 -10.06 1.94
C ALA A 79 0.54 -11.12 1.22
N LYS A 80 1.07 -12.09 1.98
CA LYS A 80 1.84 -13.22 1.43
C LYS A 80 1.02 -14.06 0.48
N ARG A 81 -0.23 -14.38 0.81
CA ARG A 81 -1.09 -15.19 -0.05
C ARG A 81 -1.39 -14.51 -1.39
N VAL A 82 -1.65 -13.21 -1.36
CA VAL A 82 -1.84 -12.38 -2.56
C VAL A 82 -0.55 -12.41 -3.39
N ALA A 83 0.60 -12.13 -2.79
CA ALA A 83 1.90 -12.13 -3.45
C ALA A 83 2.24 -13.48 -4.11
N GLU A 84 2.04 -14.58 -3.39
CA GLU A 84 2.25 -15.95 -3.92
C GLU A 84 1.37 -16.27 -5.13
N THR A 85 0.15 -15.72 -5.17
CA THR A 85 -0.84 -16.05 -6.21
C THR A 85 -0.77 -15.12 -7.43
N THR A 86 -0.28 -13.90 -7.24
CA THR A 86 -0.24 -12.85 -8.28
C THR A 86 1.16 -12.56 -8.79
N GLY A 87 2.20 -12.89 -8.01
CA GLY A 87 3.57 -12.46 -8.27
C GLY A 87 3.88 -11.05 -7.78
N ALA A 88 2.93 -10.36 -7.13
CA ALA A 88 3.16 -9.02 -6.59
C ALA A 88 4.23 -9.03 -5.49
N ARG A 89 5.06 -7.99 -5.47
CA ARG A 89 6.04 -7.70 -4.44
C ARG A 89 5.35 -7.14 -3.19
N ILE A 90 5.92 -7.41 -2.02
CA ILE A 90 5.47 -6.85 -0.75
C ILE A 90 6.45 -5.76 -0.35
N VAL A 91 5.95 -4.53 -0.16
CA VAL A 91 6.73 -3.39 0.32
C VAL A 91 6.04 -2.82 1.55
N GLU A 92 6.57 -3.11 2.75
CA GLU A 92 5.99 -2.57 3.98
C GLU A 92 6.14 -1.05 4.06
N VAL A 93 5.08 -0.37 4.50
CA VAL A 93 5.06 1.09 4.69
C VAL A 93 4.72 1.44 6.13
N ASN A 94 5.40 2.46 6.66
CA ASN A 94 5.10 3.01 7.98
C ASN A 94 4.18 4.23 7.87
N THR A 95 2.97 4.08 8.39
CA THR A 95 1.94 5.13 8.45
C THR A 95 1.63 5.59 9.88
N HIS A 96 2.32 5.04 10.89
CA HIS A 96 1.89 5.07 12.28
C HIS A 96 2.83 5.83 13.24
N TYR A 97 4.13 5.86 12.96
CA TYR A 97 5.11 6.48 13.85
C TYR A 97 6.31 7.02 13.07
N LEU A 98 7.00 8.01 13.66
CA LEU A 98 8.09 8.76 13.02
C LEU A 98 9.38 7.94 12.77
N ASP A 99 9.48 6.72 13.27
CA ASP A 99 10.63 5.82 13.06
C ASP A 99 12.02 6.46 13.12
N GLY A 100 12.27 7.25 14.17
CA GLY A 100 13.56 7.91 14.37
C GLY A 100 13.78 9.21 13.60
N VAL A 101 12.85 9.62 12.71
CA VAL A 101 12.83 10.99 12.19
C VAL A 101 12.24 11.96 13.23
N THR A 102 12.61 13.24 13.13
CA THR A 102 12.25 14.26 14.13
C THR A 102 11.12 15.18 13.68
N THR A 103 10.79 15.18 12.39
CA THR A 103 9.72 16.01 11.84
C THR A 103 8.69 15.19 11.08
N TYR A 104 7.48 15.73 10.98
CA TYR A 104 6.42 15.14 10.17
C TYR A 104 6.73 15.20 8.67
N VAL A 105 7.51 16.19 8.23
CA VAL A 105 7.92 16.33 6.82
C VAL A 105 8.82 15.17 6.43
N ASP A 106 9.87 14.91 7.20
CA ASP A 106 10.79 13.78 6.97
C ASP A 106 10.03 12.44 6.97
N PHE A 107 8.99 12.31 7.81
CA PHE A 107 8.16 11.12 7.89
C PHE A 107 7.34 10.91 6.60
N ILE A 108 6.68 11.97 6.10
CA ILE A 108 5.91 11.90 4.86
C ILE A 108 6.82 11.72 3.64
N GLU A 109 8.01 12.33 3.63
CA GLU A 109 9.03 12.12 2.60
C GLU A 109 9.50 10.66 2.57
N SER A 110 9.83 10.07 3.72
CA SER A 110 10.22 8.67 3.83
C SER A 110 9.12 7.71 3.35
N LEU A 111 7.87 7.96 3.78
CA LEU A 111 6.70 7.20 3.32
C LEU A 111 6.53 7.31 1.80
N GLY A 112 6.55 8.52 1.25
CA GLY A 112 6.37 8.76 -0.17
C GLY A 112 7.47 8.14 -1.03
N ASN A 113 8.73 8.23 -0.58
CA ASN A 113 9.87 7.61 -1.25
C ASN A 113 9.79 6.08 -1.23
N THR A 114 9.32 5.49 -0.13
CA THR A 114 9.11 4.04 -0.04
C THR A 114 8.03 3.57 -1.02
N ILE A 115 6.91 4.29 -1.10
CA ILE A 115 5.83 3.99 -2.06
C ILE A 115 6.34 4.13 -3.50
N ALA A 116 7.00 5.25 -3.82
CA ALA A 116 7.50 5.51 -5.16
C ALA A 116 8.59 4.51 -5.58
N ALA A 117 9.46 4.06 -4.66
CA ALA A 117 10.40 2.98 -4.93
C ALA A 117 9.67 1.66 -5.19
N GLY A 118 8.65 1.33 -4.39
CA GLY A 118 7.81 0.16 -4.58
C GLY A 118 7.14 0.13 -5.95
N LEU A 119 6.61 1.26 -6.43
CA LEU A 119 5.97 1.37 -7.74
C LEU A 119 6.94 1.23 -8.93
N ARG A 120 8.25 1.46 -8.74
CA ARG A 120 9.24 1.40 -9.83
C ARG A 120 9.80 0.01 -10.12
N GLY A 121 9.68 -0.93 -9.18
CA GLY A 121 10.29 -2.28 -9.29
C GLY A 121 11.47 -2.48 -8.37
#